data_AF-A0A955JLB2-F1
#
_entry.id   AF-A0A955JLB2-F1
#
_cell.length_a   1.000
_cell.length_b   1.000
_cell.length_c   1.000
_cell.angle_alpha   90.00
_cell.angle_beta   90.00
_cell.angle_gamma   90.00
#
_symmetry.space_group_name_H-M   'P 1'
#
loop_
_entity.id
_entity.type
_entity.pdbx_description
1 polymer ?
#
loop_
_entity_poly.entity_id
_entity_poly.type
_entity_poly.pdbx_seq_one_letter_code
_entity_poly.pdbx_strand_id
1 'polypeptide(L)'
;VSSYLFEPAILKYIENGLANLPADDEFYVATSLVDPMLRDGFNFYGCLMKDSRRYDTGDKLEYLITVVDFALRHKDLGPAFLFHFEKLLQND
;
A
#
# COMPACT_ATOMS: atom_id res chain seq x y z
N VAL A 1 -0.19 -1.38 1.31
CA VAL A 1 0.30 -2.16 0.14
C VAL A 1 -0.61 -1.87 -1.04
N SER A 2 -0.02 -1.44 -2.16
CA SER A 2 -0.68 -1.46 -3.46
C SER A 2 -0.27 -2.78 -4.13
N SER A 3 -1.21 -3.71 -4.25
CA SER A 3 -0.95 -5.06 -4.76
C SER A 3 -1.34 -5.15 -6.23
N TYR A 4 -0.50 -5.81 -7.04
CA TYR A 4 -0.74 -6.03 -8.45
C TYR A 4 -0.52 -7.51 -8.78
N LEU A 5 -1.32 -8.03 -9.71
CA LEU A 5 -1.08 -9.31 -10.35
C LEU A 5 -1.07 -9.05 -11.85
N PHE A 6 0.06 -9.33 -12.49
CA PHE A 6 0.28 -9.03 -13.90
C PHE A 6 0.57 -10.31 -14.69
N GLU A 7 0.15 -10.32 -15.95
CA GLU A 7 0.59 -11.34 -16.91
C GLU A 7 2.06 -11.10 -17.33
N PRO A 8 2.81 -12.14 -17.74
CA PRO A 8 4.22 -12.00 -18.14
C PRO A 8 4.48 -10.98 -19.25
N ALA A 9 3.45 -10.61 -20.02
CA ALA A 9 3.52 -9.57 -21.05
C ALA A 9 4.09 -8.23 -20.53
N ILE A 10 3.97 -7.93 -19.22
CA ILE A 10 4.54 -6.71 -18.62
C ILE A 10 6.04 -6.55 -18.84
N LEU A 11 6.80 -7.64 -18.98
CA LEU A 11 8.26 -7.58 -19.07
C LEU A 11 8.71 -6.76 -20.28
N LYS A 12 8.03 -6.95 -21.43
CA LYS A 12 8.26 -6.16 -22.64
C LYS A 12 8.01 -4.67 -22.42
N TYR A 13 6.98 -4.32 -21.65
CA TYR A 13 6.63 -2.92 -21.37
C TYR A 13 7.57 -2.28 -20.35
N ILE A 14 8.07 -3.05 -19.38
CA ILE A 14 9.13 -2.59 -18.47
C ILE A 14 10.40 -2.29 -19.27
N GLU A 15 10.85 -3.20 -20.13
CA GLU A 15 12.03 -3.00 -20.97
C GLU A 15 11.89 -1.77 -21.88
N ASN A 16 10.76 -1.67 -22.59
CA ASN A 16 10.48 -0.53 -23.47
C ASN A 16 10.36 0.79 -22.70
N GLY A 17 9.70 0.78 -21.54
CA GLY A 17 9.51 2.00 -20.75
C GLY A 17 10.83 2.49 -20.13
N LEU A 18 11.69 1.57 -19.66
CA LEU A 18 13.01 1.93 -19.15
C LEU A 18 13.95 2.45 -20.26
N ALA A 19 13.91 1.85 -21.44
CA ALA A 19 14.73 2.28 -22.57
C ALA A 19 14.38 3.70 -23.07
N ASN A 20 13.15 4.14 -22.84
CA ASN A 20 12.63 5.44 -23.27
C ASN A 20 12.41 6.42 -22.10
N LEU A 21 12.81 6.06 -20.88
CA LEU A 21 12.64 6.91 -19.70
C LEU A 21 13.57 8.13 -19.83
N PRO A 22 13.05 9.36 -19.75
CA PRO A 22 13.89 10.55 -19.76
C PRO A 22 14.89 10.53 -18.60
N ALA A 23 16.04 11.17 -18.81
CA ALA A 23 16.99 11.39 -17.72
C ALA A 23 16.31 12.17 -16.59
N ASP A 24 16.59 11.77 -15.35
CA ASP A 24 16.02 12.33 -14.12
C ASP A 24 14.50 12.14 -13.93
N ASP A 25 13.86 11.29 -14.74
CA ASP A 25 12.46 10.90 -14.56
C ASP A 25 12.34 9.56 -13.80
N GLU A 26 11.19 9.34 -13.16
CA GLU A 26 10.91 8.11 -12.41
C GLU A 26 10.01 7.17 -13.23
N PHE A 27 10.33 5.88 -13.18
CA PHE A 27 9.48 4.86 -13.77
C PHE A 27 8.24 4.64 -12.88
N TYR A 28 7.08 5.07 -13.34
CA TYR A 28 5.81 4.90 -12.63
C TYR A 28 5.01 3.72 -13.17
N VAL A 29 4.55 2.82 -12.29
CA VAL A 29 3.73 1.66 -12.68
C VAL A 29 2.47 2.07 -13.46
N ALA A 30 1.80 3.16 -13.05
CA ALA A 30 0.57 3.60 -13.72
C ALA A 30 0.85 4.11 -15.14
N THR A 31 1.78 5.05 -15.30
CA THR A 31 1.98 5.77 -16.56
C THR A 31 3.04 5.14 -17.47
N SER A 32 4.12 4.60 -16.91
CA SER A 32 5.21 3.97 -17.67
C SER A 32 4.91 2.52 -18.06
N LEU A 33 4.00 1.84 -17.34
CA LEU A 33 3.67 0.43 -17.58
C LEU A 33 2.19 0.20 -17.95
N VAL A 34 1.24 0.56 -17.09
CA VAL A 34 -0.18 0.21 -17.28
C VAL A 34 -0.81 1.00 -18.43
N ASP A 35 -0.55 2.30 -18.55
CA ASP A 35 -1.10 3.15 -19.61
C ASP A 35 -0.76 2.67 -21.04
N PRO A 36 0.51 2.35 -21.38
CA PRO A 36 0.84 1.74 -22.67
C PRO A 36 0.09 0.43 -22.93
N MET A 37 0.00 -0.44 -21.92
CA MET A 37 -0.70 -1.72 -22.05
C MET A 37 -2.20 -1.52 -22.32
N LEU A 38 -2.83 -0.56 -21.64
CA LEU A 38 -4.23 -0.20 -21.90
C LEU A 38 -4.43 0.30 -23.34
N ARG A 39 -3.50 1.12 -23.86
CA ARG A 39 -3.55 1.61 -25.26
C ARG A 39 -3.38 0.48 -26.27
N ASP A 40 -2.60 -0.54 -25.94
CA ASP A 40 -2.41 -1.74 -26.75
C ASP A 40 -3.54 -2.78 -26.57
N GLY A 41 -4.58 -2.45 -25.80
CA GLY A 41 -5.82 -3.24 -25.68
C GLY A 41 -5.83 -4.29 -24.58
N PHE A 42 -4.86 -4.26 -23.65
CA PHE A 42 -4.86 -5.15 -22.49
C PHE A 42 -5.97 -4.75 -21.50
N ASN A 43 -6.59 -5.76 -20.88
CA ASN A 43 -7.61 -5.52 -19.86
C ASN A 43 -6.99 -5.44 -18.48
N PHE A 44 -7.40 -4.44 -17.70
CA PHE A 44 -7.08 -4.31 -16.29
C PHE A 44 -8.36 -4.29 -15.46
N TYR A 45 -8.33 -4.96 -14.32
CA TYR A 45 -9.48 -5.10 -13.43
C TYR A 45 -9.13 -4.66 -12.02
N GLY A 46 -10.04 -3.90 -11.41
CA GLY A 46 -9.97 -3.59 -9.99
C GLY A 46 -10.42 -4.79 -9.15
N CYS A 47 -9.59 -5.22 -8.20
CA CYS A 47 -9.96 -6.26 -7.24
C CYS A 47 -10.36 -5.61 -5.90
N LEU A 48 -11.65 -5.63 -5.59
CA LEU A 48 -12.15 -5.12 -4.32
C LEU A 48 -11.91 -6.15 -3.20
N MET A 49 -11.01 -5.82 -2.28
CA MET A 49 -10.73 -6.64 -1.11
C MET A 49 -11.89 -6.55 -0.10
N LYS A 50 -12.59 -7.66 0.11
CA LYS A 50 -13.68 -7.78 1.10
C LYS A 50 -13.10 -8.14 2.48
N ASP A 51 -13.76 -7.66 3.53
CA ASP A 51 -13.42 -7.96 4.93
C ASP A 51 -11.94 -7.71 5.28
N SER A 52 -11.37 -6.70 4.63
CA SER A 52 -9.96 -6.34 4.77
C SER A 52 -9.82 -4.95 5.39
N ARG A 53 -8.72 -4.74 6.13
CA ARG A 53 -8.31 -3.42 6.62
C ARG A 53 -6.94 -3.08 6.05
N ARG A 54 -6.85 -1.92 5.40
CA ARG A 54 -5.58 -1.36 4.95
C ARG A 54 -5.08 -0.37 5.99
N TYR A 55 -3.80 -0.46 6.30
CA TYR A 55 -3.08 0.52 7.09
C TYR A 55 -2.08 1.22 6.17
N ASP A 56 -2.19 2.54 6.07
CA ASP A 56 -1.25 3.33 5.28
C ASP A 56 -0.13 3.87 6.17
N THR A 57 0.89 3.05 6.38
CA THR A 57 2.05 3.43 7.20
C THR A 57 2.99 4.43 6.51
N GLY A 58 2.66 4.89 5.30
CA GLY A 58 3.33 6.03 4.65
C GLY A 58 2.81 7.39 5.13
N ASP A 59 1.57 7.44 5.63
CA ASP A 59 1.03 8.61 6.31
C ASP A 59 1.42 8.61 7.79
N LYS A 60 1.81 9.78 8.32
CA LYS A 60 2.33 9.90 9.69
C LYS A 60 1.28 9.60 10.75
N LEU A 61 0.04 10.04 10.54
CA LEU A 61 -1.02 9.83 11.52
C LEU A 61 -1.50 8.38 11.48
N GLU A 62 -1.75 7.85 10.28
CA GLU A 62 -2.13 6.45 10.10
C GLU A 62 -1.06 5.49 10.60
N TYR A 63 0.24 5.84 10.47
CA TYR A 63 1.31 5.08 11.10
C TYR A 63 1.12 4.95 12.62
N LEU A 64 0.87 6.06 13.33
CA LEU A 64 0.67 6.04 14.79
C LEU A 64 -0.58 5.24 15.18
N ILE A 65 -1.68 5.43 14.45
CA ILE A 65 -2.92 4.66 14.65
C ILE A 65 -2.66 3.16 14.46
N THR A 66 -1.90 2.80 13.42
CA THR A 66 -1.52 1.41 13.14
C THR A 66 -0.75 0.81 14.30
N VAL A 67 0.25 1.53 14.82
CA VAL A 67 1.05 1.06 15.97
C VAL A 67 0.17 0.79 17.18
N VAL A 68 -0.73 1.72 17.52
CA VAL A 68 -1.66 1.57 18.65
C VAL A 68 -2.61 0.39 18.46
N ASP A 69 -3.22 0.26 17.28
CA ASP A 69 -4.18 -0.81 16.98
C ASP A 69 -3.53 -2.20 17.06
N PHE A 70 -2.29 -2.34 16.57
CA PHE A 70 -1.55 -3.59 16.70
C PHE A 70 -1.07 -3.85 18.13
N ALA A 71 -0.63 -2.83 18.87
CA ALA A 71 -0.24 -2.97 20.27
C ALA A 71 -1.41 -3.46 21.13
N LEU A 72 -2.60 -2.92 20.93
CA LEU A 72 -3.82 -3.33 21.65
C LEU A 72 -4.24 -4.78 21.34
N ARG A 73 -3.95 -5.28 20.13
CA ARG A 73 -4.24 -6.67 19.73
C ARG A 73 -3.14 -7.66 20.09
N HIS A 74 -2.01 -7.19 20.63
CA HIS A 74 -0.90 -8.07 20.99
C HIS A 74 -1.30 -8.98 22.15
N LYS A 75 -1.08 -10.29 22.03
CA LYS A 75 -1.54 -11.28 23.03
C LYS A 75 -0.98 -11.02 24.43
N ASP A 76 0.31 -10.72 24.52
CA ASP A 76 0.99 -10.55 25.82
C ASP A 76 1.02 -9.09 26.33
N LEU A 77 0.99 -8.12 25.41
CA LEU A 77 1.21 -6.71 25.72
C LEU A 77 -0.10 -5.90 25.70
N GLY A 78 -1.09 -6.36 24.93
CA GLY A 78 -2.37 -5.68 24.73
C GLY A 78 -3.08 -5.32 26.04
N PRO A 79 -3.23 -6.25 27.02
CA PRO A 79 -3.87 -5.94 28.29
C PRO A 79 -3.15 -4.83 29.08
N ALA A 80 -1.82 -4.89 29.18
CA ALA A 80 -1.03 -3.89 29.90
C ALA A 80 -1.02 -2.54 29.17
N PHE A 81 -0.98 -2.56 27.83
CA PHE A 81 -1.02 -1.37 27.00
C PHE A 81 -2.38 -0.67 27.08
N LEU A 82 -3.48 -1.42 27.00
CA LEU A 82 -4.85 -0.89 27.14
C LEU A 82 -5.04 -0.23 28.50
N PHE A 83 -4.63 -0.89 29.57
CA PHE A 83 -4.72 -0.33 30.93
C PHE A 83 -3.97 1.01 31.05
N HIS A 84 -2.79 1.12 30.45
CA HIS A 84 -2.05 2.39 30.43
C HIS A 84 -2.76 3.45 29.56
N PHE A 85 -3.26 3.05 28.40
CA PHE A 85 -3.94 3.95 27.46
C PHE A 85 -5.24 4.53 28.05
N GLU A 86 -6.06 3.72 28.71
CA GLU A 86 -7.28 4.18 29.41
C GLU A 86 -6.97 5.18 30.52
N LYS A 87 -5.87 4.97 31.28
CA LYS A 87 -5.43 5.93 32.29
C LYS A 87 -5.03 7.27 31.69
N LEU A 88 -4.41 7.30 30.51
CA LEU A 88 -4.08 8.57 29.85
C LEU A 88 -5.35 9.34 29.48
N LEU A 89 -6.40 8.66 29.03
CA LEU A 89 -7.66 9.28 28.62
C LEU A 89 -8.53 9.77 29.79
N GLN A 90 -8.31 9.27 31.01
CA GLN A 90 -9.05 9.66 32.22
C GLN A 90 -8.39 10.81 32.99
N ASN A 91 -7.19 11.24 32.59
CA ASN A 91 -6.45 12.33 33.23
C ASN A 91 -6.67 13.70 32.56
N ASP A 92 -7.66 13.80 31.67
CA ASP A 92 -8.24 15.04 31.13
C ASP A 92 -9.67 15.24 31.68
#